data_AF-A0A6L7X4S5-F1
#
_entry.id   AF-A0A6L7X4S5-F1
#
_cell.length_a   1.000
_cell.length_b   1.000
_cell.length_c   1.000
_cell.angle_alpha   90.00
_cell.angle_beta   90.00
_cell.angle_gamma   90.00
#
_symmetry.space_group_name_H-M   'P 1'
#
loop_
_entity.id
_entity.type
_entity.pdbx_description
1 polymer ?
#
loop_
_entity_poly.entity_id
_entity_poly.type
_entity_poly.pdbx_seq_one_letter_code
_entity_poly.pdbx_strand_id
1 'polypeptide(L)' 'MASEQEVLEALKTVFDPEIGINIVDLGLVYAVETPTGDSVKVAFTLTSPACPVGPMRQAQLDQA' A
#
# COMPACT_ATOMS: atom_id res chain seq x y z
N MET A 1 -4.29 18.06 -3.35
CA MET A 1 -3.35 17.35 -2.47
C MET A 1 -4.15 16.28 -1.76
N ALA A 2 -3.83 15.01 -1.99
CA ALA A 2 -4.47 13.93 -1.26
C ALA A 2 -4.05 14.02 0.21
N SER A 3 -5.03 14.00 1.10
CA SER A 3 -4.80 13.99 2.54
C SER A 3 -4.28 12.61 2.95
N GLU A 4 -3.49 12.52 4.04
CA GLU A 4 -3.01 11.22 4.55
C GLU A 4 -4.16 10.23 4.80
N GLN A 5 -5.31 10.74 5.27
CA GLN A 5 -6.52 9.94 5.45
C GLN A 5 -7.08 9.39 4.13
N GLU A 6 -7.06 10.16 3.05
CA GLU A 6 -7.53 9.68 1.74
C GLU A 6 -6.63 8.55 1.22
N VAL A 7 -5.32 8.67 1.44
CA VAL A 7 -4.35 7.63 1.09
C VAL A 7 -4.57 6.37 1.92
N LEU A 8 -4.77 6.51 3.23
CA LEU A 8 -5.03 5.38 4.12
C LEU A 8 -6.33 4.65 3.75
N GLU A 9 -7.39 5.39 3.41
CA GLU A 9 -8.64 4.79 2.92
C GLU A 9 -8.44 4.04 1.60
N ALA A 10 -7.63 4.57 0.68
CA ALA A 10 -7.24 3.86 -0.54
C ALA A 10 -6.46 2.58 -0.23
N LEU A 11 -5.49 2.63 0.68
CA LEU A 11 -4.68 1.47 1.08
C LEU A 11 -5.49 0.38 1.80
N LYS A 12 -6.62 0.72 2.43
CA LYS A 12 -7.55 -0.29 3.00
C LYS A 12 -8.18 -1.19 1.94
N THR A 13 -8.19 -0.78 0.67
CA THR A 13 -8.64 -1.63 -0.44
C THR A 13 -7.60 -2.68 -0.86
N VAL A 14 -6.37 -2.57 -0.36
CA VAL A 14 -5.28 -3.51 -0.60
C VAL A 14 -5.29 -4.57 0.51
N PHE A 15 -5.75 -5.76 0.15
CA PHE A 15 -5.84 -6.91 1.05
C PHE A 15 -4.65 -7.85 0.91
N ASP A 16 -4.13 -8.34 2.03
CA ASP A 16 -3.17 -9.44 2.03
C ASP A 16 -3.93 -10.73 1.64
N PRO A 17 -3.56 -11.41 0.54
CA PRO A 17 -4.29 -12.58 0.06
C PRO A 17 -4.04 -13.85 0.88
N GLU A 18 -3.07 -13.84 1.81
CA GLU A 18 -2.83 -14.96 2.73
C GLU A 18 -3.67 -14.81 4.00
N ILE A 19 -3.71 -13.60 4.57
CA ILE A 19 -4.41 -13.32 5.84
C ILE A 19 -5.86 -12.87 5.62
N GLY A 20 -6.19 -12.32 4.45
CA GLY A 20 -7.54 -11.83 4.12
C GLY A 20 -7.92 -10.52 4.82
N ILE A 21 -6.95 -9.82 5.40
CA ILE A 21 -7.11 -8.52 6.08
C ILE A 21 -6.33 -7.46 5.30
N ASN A 22 -6.76 -6.20 5.39
CA ASN A 22 -6.06 -5.11 4.70
C ASN A 22 -4.72 -4.76 5.37
N ILE A 23 -3.79 -4.23 4.56
CA ILE A 23 -2.43 -3.91 4.99
C ILE A 23 -2.38 -2.80 6.06
N VAL A 24 -3.43 -1.98 6.17
CA VAL A 24 -3.54 -0.90 7.16
C VAL A 24 -3.88 -1.46 8.55
N ASP A 25 -4.90 -2.31 8.63
CA ASP A 25 -5.35 -2.98 9.86
C ASP A 25 -4.33 -4.02 10.34
N LEU A 26 -3.55 -4.62 9.44
CA LEU A 26 -2.42 -5.48 9.82
C LEU A 26 -1.23 -4.69 10.38
N GLY A 27 -1.24 -3.35 10.31
CA GLY A 27 -0.14 -2.51 10.76
C GLY A 27 1.12 -2.67 9.92
N LEU A 28 0.97 -3.07 8.65
CA LEU A 28 2.08 -3.27 7.72
C LEU A 28 2.51 -1.98 7.02
N VAL A 29 1.75 -0.89 7.18
CA VAL A 29 2.09 0.45 6.70
C VAL A 29 2.92 1.17 7.76
N TYR A 30 4.17 1.49 7.44
CA TYR A 30 5.10 2.18 8.33
C TYR A 30 5.02 3.70 8.23
N ALA A 31 4.90 4.22 7.01
CA ALA A 31 4.85 5.66 6.78
C ALA A 31 4.09 5.97 5.50
N VAL A 32 3.35 7.07 5.52
CA VAL A 32 2.74 7.68 4.34
C VAL A 32 3.31 9.09 4.24
N GLU A 33 3.99 9.38 3.14
CA GLU A 33 4.52 10.70 2.84
C GLU A 33 3.79 11.26 1.62
N THR A 34 3.24 12.46 1.77
CA THR A 34 2.60 13.20 0.68
C THR A 34 3.48 14.41 0.31
N PRO A 35 4.63 14.19 -0.36
CA PRO A 35 5.48 15.29 -0.79
C PRO A 35 4.68 16.24 -1.69
N THR A 36 5.03 17.52 -1.66
CA THR A 36 4.32 18.59 -2.36
C THR A 36 4.26 18.28 -3.87
N GLY A 37 3.08 17.92 -4.40
CA GLY A 37 2.88 17.48 -5.77
C GLY A 37 1.73 16.46 -5.91
N ASP A 38 1.73 15.72 -7.00
CA ASP A 38 0.74 14.68 -7.35
C ASP A 38 1.22 13.26 -6.99
N SER A 39 2.23 13.14 -6.13
CA SER A 39 2.88 11.86 -5.81
C SER A 39 2.75 11.53 -4.33
N VAL A 40 2.40 10.28 -4.04
CA VAL A 40 2.29 9.74 -2.69
C VAL A 40 3.33 8.64 -2.53
N LYS A 41 4.09 8.67 -1.44
CA LYS A 41 5.03 7.62 -1.07
C LYS A 41 4.47 6.86 0.12
N VAL A 42 4.44 5.54 0.01
CA VAL A 42 3.97 4.65 1.07
C VAL A 42 5.07 3.64 1.38
N ALA A 43 5.56 3.65 2.61
CA ALA A 43 6.46 2.63 3.12
C ALA A 43 5.62 1.54 3.79
N PHE A 44 5.64 0.33 3.23
CA PHE A 44 4.94 -0.82 3.78
C PHE A 44 5.81 -2.08 3.70
N THR A 45 5.52 -3.07 4.54
CA THR A 45 6.08 -4.42 4.44
C THR A 45 5.01 -5.39 3.96
N LEU A 46 5.43 -6.47 3.31
CA LEU A 46 4.55 -7.59 3.00
C LEU A 46 4.92 -8.78 3.87
N THR A 47 3.90 -9.52 4.30
CA THR A 47 4.02 -10.74 5.11
C THR A 47 4.71 -11.88 4.35
N SER A 48 4.81 -11.81 3.01
CA SER A 48 5.53 -12.79 2.18
C SER A 48 6.87 -12.22 1.64
N PRO A 49 8.03 -12.56 2.22
CA PRO A 49 9.33 -12.05 1.79
C PRO A 49 9.87 -12.67 0.47
N ALA A 50 9.16 -13.61 -0.18
CA ALA A 50 9.72 -14.37 -1.29
C ALA A 50 8.69 -15.00 -2.25
N CYS A 51 7.75 -14.23 -2.80
CA CYS A 51 6.81 -14.74 -3.81
C CYS A 51 7.07 -14.06 -5.17
N PRO A 52 7.20 -14.80 -6.31
CA PRO A 52 7.56 -14.26 -7.63
C PRO A 52 6.50 -13.32 -8.27
N VAL A 53 5.49 -12.93 -7.50
CA VAL A 53 4.34 -12.10 -7.89
C VAL A 53 4.57 -10.61 -7.57
N GLY A 54 5.72 -10.24 -6.99
CA GLY A 54 6.11 -8.85 -6.74
C GLY A 54 5.91 -7.87 -7.91
N PRO A 55 6.32 -8.20 -9.15
CA PRO A 55 6.13 -7.29 -10.27
C PRO A 55 4.67 -7.12 -10.70
N MET A 56 3.82 -8.14 -10.50
CA MET A 56 2.40 -8.06 -10.87
C MET A 56 1.60 -7.12 -9.98
N ARG A 57 1.95 -7.04 -8.68
CA ARG A 57 1.29 -6.10 -7.76
C ARG A 57 1.85 -4.68 -7.87
N GLN A 58 3.12 -4.53 -8.22
CA GLN A 58 3.69 -3.21 -8.52
C GLN A 58 2.97 -2.55 -9.72
N ALA A 59 2.59 -3.34 -10.72
CA ALA A 59 1.81 -2.86 -11.86
C ALA A 59 0.38 -2.41 -11.50
N GLN A 60 -0.21 -2.91 -10.41
CA GLN A 60 -1.50 -2.42 -9.90
C GLN A 60 -1.36 -1.15 -9.07
N LEU A 61 -0.22 -0.95 -8.39
CA LEU A 61 0.07 0.26 -7.63
C LEU A 61 0.51 1.43 -8.53
N ASP A 62 1.07 1.19 -9.71
CA ASP A 62 1.45 2.23 -10.68
C ASP A 62 0.23 2.75 -11.49
N GLN A 63 -0.86 1.97 -11.54
CA GLN A 63 -2.06 2.28 -12.32
C GLN A 63 -3.24 2.79 -11.47
N ALA A 64 -3.07 2.93 -10.16
CA ALA A 64 -4.07 3.43 -9.22
C ALA A 64 -3.63 4.78 -8.67
#